data_AF-K6WBP5-F1
#
_entry.id   AF-K6WBP5-F1
#
_cell.length_a   1.000
_cell.length_b   1.000
_cell.length_c   1.000
_cell.angle_alpha   90.00
_cell.angle_beta   90.00
_cell.angle_gamma   90.00
#
_symmetry.space_group_name_H-M   'P 1'
#
loop_
_entity.id
_entity.type
_entity.pdbx_description
1 polymer ?
#
loop_
_entity_poly.entity_id
_entity_poly.type
_entity_poly.pdbx_seq_one_letter_code
_entity_poly.pdbx_strand_id
1 'polypeptide(L)'
;MHTRRHAIITTALGDLTLVTDGDDLVGCRFPPTDTSTMGDLVDPAVDHVLGRAANQLREYLDGTREAFDLQLRTDGDGFQERVWAALREIPFGQTISYGQLATMLGNPGLARRVGRASDRIRSA
;
A
#
# COMPACT_ATOMS: atom_id res chain seq x y z
N MET A 1 -6.06 -15.44 15.88
CA MET A 1 -4.59 -15.40 16.08
C MET A 1 -4.03 -14.67 14.88
N HIS A 2 -3.60 -13.42 15.04
CA HIS A 2 -3.00 -12.64 13.96
C HIS A 2 -1.59 -13.19 13.69
N THR A 3 -1.35 -13.69 12.48
CA THR A 3 -0.05 -14.26 12.08
C THR A 3 0.60 -13.26 11.13
N ARG A 4 1.13 -12.18 11.72
CA ARG A 4 1.80 -11.14 10.96
C ARG A 4 3.14 -11.64 10.44
N ARG A 5 3.36 -11.42 9.15
CA ARG A 5 4.60 -11.73 8.45
C ARG A 5 4.95 -10.56 7.56
N HIS A 6 6.24 -10.32 7.35
CA HIS A 6 6.70 -9.30 6.42
C HIS A 6 7.83 -9.78 5.53
N ALA A 7 7.93 -9.20 4.35
CA ALA A 7 9.01 -9.42 3.40
C ALA A 7 9.57 -8.07 2.95
N ILE A 8 10.87 -8.04 2.68
CA ILE A 8 11.53 -6.89 2.05
C ILE A 8 11.83 -7.26 0.61
N ILE A 9 11.43 -6.39 -0.32
CA ILE A 9 11.64 -6.57 -1.75
C ILE A 9 12.36 -5.37 -2.33
N THR A 10 13.34 -5.61 -3.18
CA THR A 10 13.99 -4.55 -3.95
C THR A 10 13.18 -4.25 -5.21
N THR A 11 12.93 -2.96 -5.46
CA THR A 11 12.19 -2.45 -6.61
C THR A 11 12.92 -1.27 -7.26
N ALA A 12 12.42 -0.79 -8.41
CA ALA A 12 12.94 0.41 -9.06
C ALA A 12 12.84 1.69 -8.21
N LEU A 13 11.95 1.71 -7.20
CA LEU A 13 11.79 2.81 -6.25
C LEU A 13 12.68 2.67 -5.00
N GLY A 14 13.49 1.60 -4.94
CA GLY A 14 14.22 1.19 -3.75
C GLY A 14 13.57 -0.02 -3.06
N ASP A 15 14.05 -0.31 -1.86
CA ASP A 15 13.49 -1.40 -1.06
C ASP A 15 12.09 -1.04 -0.57
N LEU A 16 11.21 -2.03 -0.53
CA LEU A 16 9.85 -1.92 -0.02
C LEU A 16 9.56 -3.10 0.91
N THR A 17 8.94 -2.80 2.03
CA THR A 17 8.47 -3.78 3.01
C THR A 17 6.99 -4.05 2.80
N LEU A 18 6.66 -5.30 2.53
CA LEU A 18 5.31 -5.83 2.44
C LEU A 18 4.95 -6.51 3.75
N VAL A 19 3.75 -6.26 4.27
CA VAL A 19 3.27 -6.85 5.52
C VAL A 19 1.93 -7.53 5.28
N THR A 20 1.82 -8.78 5.71
CA THR A 20 0.60 -9.59 5.67
C THR A 20 0.16 -9.99 7.06
N ASP A 21 -1.13 -10.26 7.23
CA ASP A 21 -1.68 -10.90 8.42
C ASP A 21 -2.65 -11.98 7.95
N GLY A 22 -2.22 -13.24 8.04
CA GLY A 22 -2.87 -14.35 7.36
C GLY A 22 -2.72 -14.23 5.83
N ASP A 23 -3.84 -14.31 5.11
CA ASP A 23 -3.88 -14.20 3.65
C ASP A 23 -4.09 -12.75 3.15
N ASP A 24 -4.34 -11.82 4.06
CA ASP A 24 -4.53 -10.41 3.72
C ASP A 24 -3.20 -9.66 3.69
N LEU A 25 -2.96 -8.94 2.59
CA LEU A 25 -1.94 -7.89 2.55
C LEU A 25 -2.48 -6.68 3.33
N VAL A 26 -1.84 -6.39 4.46
CA VAL A 26 -2.23 -5.31 5.35
C VAL A 26 -1.41 -4.04 5.12
N GLY A 27 -0.27 -4.11 4.43
CA GLY A 27 0.48 -2.90 4.09
C GLY A 27 1.67 -3.08 3.14
N CYS A 28 2.02 -1.98 2.49
CA CYS A 28 3.24 -1.81 1.68
C CYS A 28 3.85 -0.46 2.05
N ARG A 29 5.15 -0.43 2.38
CA ARG A 29 5.83 0.78 2.86
C ARG A 29 7.33 0.74 2.57
N PHE A 30 8.01 1.88 2.65
CA PHE A 30 9.47 1.89 2.66
C PHE A 30 10.03 1.28 3.97
N PRO A 31 11.24 0.70 3.95
CA PRO A 31 11.82 0.02 5.09
C PRO A 31 11.90 0.98 6.27
N PRO A 32 11.21 0.66 7.38
CA PRO A 32 11.34 1.47 8.59
C PRO A 32 12.71 1.24 9.21
N THR A 33 13.11 2.12 10.11
CA THR A 33 14.25 1.87 11.01
C THR A 33 13.95 0.77 12.03
N ASP A 34 12.67 0.51 12.31
CA ASP A 34 12.20 -0.48 13.27
C ASP A 34 11.09 -1.35 12.65
N THR A 35 11.36 -2.66 12.55
CA THR A 35 10.45 -3.68 12.00
C THR A 35 9.81 -4.56 13.08
N SER A 36 10.03 -4.27 14.36
CA SER A 36 9.57 -5.12 15.48
C SER A 36 8.05 -5.34 15.53
N THR A 37 7.26 -4.44 14.95
CA THR A 37 5.79 -4.54 14.90
C THR A 37 5.24 -5.25 13.66
N MET A 38 6.11 -5.70 12.75
CA MET A 38 5.74 -6.24 11.43
C MET A 38 5.63 -7.77 11.41
N GLY A 39 5.86 -8.42 12.55
CA GLY A 39 5.84 -9.87 12.67
C GLY A 39 7.10 -10.52 12.09
N ASP A 40 7.01 -11.79 11.72
CA ASP A 40 8.19 -12.56 11.30
C ASP A 40 8.66 -12.13 9.92
N LEU A 41 9.97 -11.95 9.75
CA LEU A 41 10.59 -11.73 8.45
C LEU A 41 10.60 -13.05 7.68
N VAL A 42 9.99 -13.06 6.50
CA VAL A 42 9.92 -14.23 5.63
C VAL A 42 10.44 -13.90 4.23
N ASP A 43 10.99 -14.90 3.55
CA ASP A 43 11.38 -14.77 2.16
C ASP A 43 10.09 -14.72 1.29
N PRO A 44 9.87 -13.69 0.47
CA PRO A 44 8.72 -13.62 -0.42
C PRO A 44 8.68 -14.79 -1.43
N ALA A 45 9.78 -15.49 -1.68
CA ALA A 45 9.80 -16.69 -2.52
C ALA A 45 9.16 -17.92 -1.85
N VAL A 46 9.14 -17.99 -0.51
CA VAL A 46 8.52 -19.10 0.23
C VAL A 46 7.09 -18.80 0.68
N ASP A 47 6.71 -17.53 0.69
CA ASP A 47 5.38 -17.08 1.08
C ASP A 47 4.53 -16.74 -0.16
N HIS A 48 3.46 -17.50 -0.39
CA HIS A 48 2.62 -17.32 -1.57
C HIS A 48 1.94 -15.94 -1.65
N VAL A 49 1.60 -15.33 -0.51
CA VAL A 49 0.89 -14.04 -0.48
C VAL A 49 1.87 -12.91 -0.74
N LEU A 50 2.98 -12.89 -0.01
CA LEU A 50 4.03 -11.88 -0.16
C LEU A 50 4.73 -12.01 -1.52
N GLY A 51 4.93 -13.22 -2.03
CA GLY A 51 5.48 -13.47 -3.36
C GLY A 51 4.58 -12.97 -4.48
N ARG A 52 3.27 -13.21 -4.39
CA ARG A 52 2.29 -12.63 -5.33
C ARG A 52 2.28 -11.11 -5.26
N ALA A 53 2.23 -10.54 -4.06
CA ALA A 53 2.26 -9.10 -3.89
C ALA A 53 3.54 -8.48 -4.47
N ALA A 54 4.69 -9.11 -4.22
CA ALA A 54 5.97 -8.67 -4.76
C ALA A 54 6.02 -8.69 -6.29
N ASN A 55 5.54 -9.77 -6.91
CA ASN A 55 5.53 -9.89 -8.37
C ASN A 55 4.61 -8.85 -9.01
N GLN A 56 3.38 -8.71 -8.49
CA GLN A 56 2.45 -7.71 -9.03
C GLN A 56 2.96 -6.28 -8.83
N LEU A 57 3.66 -6.00 -7.72
CA LEU A 57 4.26 -4.70 -7.48
C LEU A 57 5.39 -4.40 -8.47
N ARG A 58 6.25 -5.39 -8.76
CA ARG A 58 7.30 -5.25 -9.79
C ARG A 58 6.68 -5.02 -11.17
N GLU A 59 5.71 -5.84 -11.56
CA GLU A 59 5.00 -5.70 -12.84
C GLU A 59 4.33 -4.32 -12.98
N TYR A 60 3.74 -3.81 -11.89
CA TYR A 60 3.13 -2.49 -11.85
C TYR A 60 4.17 -1.38 -12.02
N LEU A 61 5.30 -1.48 -11.33
CA LEU A 61 6.39 -0.50 -11.44
C LEU A 61 7.07 -0.54 -12.82
N ASP A 62 7.11 -1.70 -13.45
CA ASP A 62 7.61 -1.89 -14.82
C ASP A 62 6.56 -1.52 -15.90
N GLY A 63 5.34 -1.15 -15.48
CA GLY A 63 4.24 -0.78 -16.38
C GLY A 63 3.66 -1.91 -17.21
N THR A 64 3.90 -3.16 -16.81
CA THR A 64 3.34 -4.37 -17.44
C THR A 64 2.02 -4.80 -16.81
N ARG A 65 1.64 -4.20 -15.67
CA ARG A 65 0.38 -4.45 -14.96
C ARG A 65 -0.32 -3.14 -14.61
N GLU A 66 -1.61 -3.09 -14.91
CA GLU A 66 -2.47 -1.94 -14.60
C GLU A 66 -3.39 -2.19 -13.39
N ALA A 67 -3.56 -3.46 -12.96
CA ALA A 67 -4.47 -3.82 -11.88
C ALA A 67 -3.89 -4.88 -10.92
N PHE A 68 -4.13 -4.69 -9.62
CA PHE A 68 -3.74 -5.63 -8.57
C PHE A 68 -4.85 -6.65 -8.29
N ASP A 69 -4.47 -7.92 -8.19
CA ASP A 69 -5.28 -9.05 -7.76
C ASP A 69 -4.73 -9.58 -6.43
N LEU A 70 -4.95 -8.82 -5.36
CA LEU A 70 -4.49 -9.11 -4.00
C LEU A 70 -5.62 -8.85 -3.01
N GLN A 71 -5.75 -9.73 -2.01
CA GLN A 71 -6.63 -9.49 -0.87
C GLN A 71 -6.00 -8.41 0.01
N LEU A 72 -6.57 -7.20 -0.07
CA LEU A 72 -6.13 -6.04 0.69
C LEU A 72 -7.07 -5.85 1.87
N ARG A 73 -6.54 -5.98 3.08
CA ARG A 73 -7.27 -5.57 4.29
C ARG A 73 -6.71 -4.25 4.76
N THR A 74 -7.57 -3.25 4.80
CA THR A 74 -7.19 -1.91 5.22
C THR A 74 -7.95 -1.53 6.48
N ASP A 75 -7.25 -1.36 7.60
CA ASP A 75 -7.84 -0.93 8.87
C ASP A 75 -7.88 0.61 8.97
N GLY A 76 -8.44 1.27 7.95
CA GLY A 76 -8.55 2.72 7.88
C GLY A 76 -9.81 3.24 8.56
N ASP A 77 -9.77 4.49 9.02
CA ASP A 77 -11.01 5.19 9.36
C ASP A 77 -11.84 5.48 8.10
N GLY A 78 -13.14 5.78 8.25
CA GLY A 78 -14.01 6.05 7.11
C GLY A 78 -13.62 7.27 6.27
N PHE A 79 -12.60 8.04 6.66
CA PHE A 79 -11.99 9.07 5.83
C PHE A 79 -10.82 8.49 5.00
N GLN A 80 -9.98 7.64 5.57
CA GLN A 80 -8.91 6.91 4.86
C GLN A 80 -9.49 5.98 3.78
N GLU A 81 -10.58 5.28 4.06
CA GLU A 81 -11.25 4.44 3.05
C GLU A 81 -11.73 5.24 1.85
N ARG A 82 -12.29 6.44 2.07
CA ARG A 82 -12.71 7.35 0.99
C ARG A 82 -11.52 7.85 0.18
N VAL A 83 -10.42 8.19 0.84
CA VAL A 83 -9.16 8.58 0.17
C VAL A 83 -8.65 7.42 -0.68
N TRP A 84 -8.63 6.19 -0.16
CA TRP A 84 -8.19 4.99 -0.89
C TRP A 84 -9.11 4.64 -2.06
N ALA A 85 -10.42 4.82 -1.91
CA ALA A 85 -11.36 4.65 -3.02
C ALA A 85 -11.07 5.64 -4.15
N ALA A 86 -10.85 6.92 -3.83
CA ALA A 86 -10.52 7.93 -4.83
C ALA A 86 -9.12 7.71 -5.46
N LEU A 87 -8.15 7.17 -4.71
CA LEU A 87 -6.84 6.78 -5.26
C LEU A 87 -6.94 5.61 -6.25
N ARG A 88 -7.88 4.67 -6.04
CA ARG A 88 -8.13 3.55 -6.96
C ARG A 88 -8.74 3.99 -8.29
N GLU A 89 -9.32 5.19 -8.37
CA GLU A 89 -9.84 5.75 -9.62
C GLU A 89 -8.74 6.37 -10.50
N ILE A 90 -7.53 6.57 -9.98
CA ILE A 90 -6.42 7.15 -10.75
C ILE A 90 -5.93 6.10 -11.76
N PRO A 91 -6.00 6.40 -13.08
CA PRO A 91 -5.49 5.48 -14.08
C PRO A 91 -3.98 5.28 -13.96
N PHE A 92 -3.51 4.11 -14.38
CA PHE A 92 -2.09 3.81 -14.45
C PHE A 92 -1.33 4.88 -15.26
N GLY A 93 -0.17 5.33 -14.75
CA GLY A 93 0.66 6.36 -15.39
C GLY A 93 0.18 7.81 -15.24
N GLN A 94 -0.96 8.05 -14.56
CA GLN A 94 -1.44 9.40 -14.25
C GLN A 94 -1.04 9.80 -12.83
N THR A 95 -0.57 11.02 -12.65
CA THR A 95 -0.37 11.63 -11.33
C THR A 95 -1.43 12.69 -11.10
N ILE A 96 -2.18 12.60 -10.00
CA ILE A 96 -3.02 13.71 -9.54
C ILE A 96 -2.39 14.37 -8.33
N SER A 97 -2.56 15.69 -8.22
CA SER A 97 -2.14 16.43 -7.04
C SER A 97 -3.07 16.16 -5.85
N TYR A 98 -2.54 16.31 -4.64
CA TYR A 98 -3.33 16.22 -3.40
C TYR A 98 -4.54 17.17 -3.38
N GLY A 99 -4.45 18.32 -4.07
CA GLY A 99 -5.57 19.27 -4.23
C GLY A 99 -6.67 18.75 -5.16
N GLN A 100 -6.30 18.05 -6.23
CA GLN A 100 -7.26 17.38 -7.12
C GLN A 100 -7.97 16.23 -6.39
N LEU A 101 -7.22 15.45 -5.62
CA LEU A 101 -7.79 14.38 -4.80
C LEU A 101 -8.76 14.92 -3.73
N ALA A 102 -8.42 16.03 -3.06
CA ALA A 102 -9.33 16.69 -2.11
C ALA A 102 -10.60 17.24 -2.78
N THR A 103 -10.49 17.70 -4.02
CA THR A 103 -11.63 18.16 -4.83
C THR A 103 -12.53 16.98 -5.21
N MET A 104 -11.97 15.85 -5.61
CA MET A 104 -12.73 14.61 -5.86
C MET A 104 -13.47 14.11 -4.62
N LEU A 105 -12.86 14.26 -3.45
CA LEU A 105 -13.48 13.95 -2.15
C LEU A 105 -14.53 14.99 -1.69
N GLY A 106 -14.84 15.98 -2.53
CA GLY A 106 -15.89 16.97 -2.31
C GLY A 106 -15.53 18.10 -1.34
N ASN A 107 -14.26 18.22 -0.90
CA ASN A 107 -13.85 19.28 0.01
C ASN A 107 -12.40 19.73 -0.24
N PRO A 108 -12.21 20.86 -0.96
CA PRO A 108 -10.89 21.40 -1.29
C PRO A 108 -10.02 21.72 -0.06
N GLY A 109 -10.63 21.99 1.10
CA GLY A 109 -9.92 22.22 2.37
C GLY A 109 -9.29 20.96 2.97
N LEU A 110 -9.58 19.78 2.41
CA LEU A 110 -9.01 18.52 2.87
C LEU A 110 -7.63 18.24 2.30
N ALA A 111 -7.06 19.04 1.39
CA ALA A 111 -5.74 18.79 0.80
C ALA A 111 -4.65 18.47 1.84
N ARG A 112 -4.66 19.17 2.98
CA ARG A 112 -3.71 18.93 4.08
C ARG A 112 -4.02 17.67 4.89
N ARG A 113 -5.29 17.29 5.01
CA ARG A 113 -5.75 16.04 5.64
C ARG A 113 -5.54 14.83 4.74
N VAL A 114 -5.71 15.00 3.43
CA VAL A 114 -5.40 14.01 2.39
C VAL A 114 -3.90 13.79 2.36
N GLY A 115 -3.07 14.83 2.35
CA GLY A 115 -1.62 14.69 2.50
C GLY A 115 -1.23 13.93 3.77
N ARG A 116 -1.87 14.23 4.92
CA ARG A 116 -1.68 13.46 6.16
C ARG A 116 -2.23 12.03 6.10
N ALA A 117 -3.25 11.75 5.30
CA ALA A 117 -3.81 10.41 5.11
C ALA A 117 -2.94 9.59 4.15
N SER A 118 -2.34 10.23 3.14
CA SER A 118 -1.32 9.68 2.26
C SER A 118 -0.02 9.40 3.03
N ASP A 119 0.41 10.30 3.92
CA ASP A 119 1.47 10.04 4.91
C ASP A 119 1.08 8.93 5.91
N ARG A 120 -0.22 8.74 6.16
CA ARG A 120 -0.80 7.66 6.98
C ARG A 120 -1.23 6.45 6.14
N ILE A 121 -0.63 6.20 4.96
CA ILE A 121 -0.46 4.83 4.46
C ILE A 121 0.63 4.14 5.30
N ARG A 122 0.42 4.17 6.61
CA ARG A 122 1.20 3.47 7.62
C ARG A 122 0.16 2.64 8.36
N SER A 123 -0.32 1.58 7.70
CA SER A 123 -1.15 0.59 8.38
C SER A 123 -0.36 0.01 9.55
N ALA A 124 -1.05 -0.12 10.68
CA ALA A 124 -0.52 -0.49 11.98
C ALA A 124 0.07 -1.91 12.02
#